data_AF-A0A5S4TPU6-F1
#
_entry.id   AF-A0A5S4TPU6-F1
#
_cell.length_a   1.000
_cell.length_b   1.000
_cell.length_c   1.000
_cell.angle_alpha   90.00
_cell.angle_beta   90.00
_cell.angle_gamma   90.00
#
_symmetry.space_group_name_H-M   'P 1'
#
loop_
_entity.id
_entity.type
_entity.pdbx_description
1 polymer ?
#
loop_
_entity_poly.entity_id
_entity_poly.type
_entity_poly.pdbx_seq_one_letter_code
_entity_poly.pdbx_strand_id
1 'polypeptide(L)'
;GLVVAEFADRPLPASETSEESAYKSKNETHERILFSEKFACPVSGFTIPEIEPRLFSFNNPFGACPTCDGLGSQRAIDENLVVPDDNATLRDGAVSPWAKSTSPYYSQTLEALGKVYGFKLGDKFKDLSEEAQQAILRGTGEREITFNYDDGLRSYK
;
A
#
# COMPACT_ATOMS: atom_id res chain seq x y z
N GLY A 1 -29.06 -2.65 20.55
CA GLY A 1 -28.05 -3.60 21.09
C GLY A 1 -28.03 -4.88 20.26
N LEU A 2 -27.13 -5.84 20.57
CA LEU A 2 -27.19 -7.21 20.04
C LEU A 2 -28.05 -8.06 20.98
N VAL A 3 -28.97 -8.85 20.42
CA VAL A 3 -29.85 -9.75 21.18
C VAL A 3 -29.80 -11.13 20.54
N VAL A 4 -29.59 -12.16 21.36
CA VAL A 4 -29.69 -13.56 20.96
C VAL A 4 -31.05 -14.07 21.44
N ALA A 5 -31.92 -14.47 20.51
CA ALA A 5 -33.10 -15.25 20.84
C ALA A 5 -32.75 -16.73 20.65
N GLU A 6 -32.75 -17.49 21.75
CA GLU A 6 -32.54 -18.94 21.74
C GLU A 6 -33.89 -19.61 21.95
N PHE A 7 -34.34 -20.38 20.97
CA PHE A 7 -35.57 -21.16 21.07
C PHE A 7 -35.31 -22.41 21.90
N ALA A 8 -36.34 -22.83 22.66
CA ALA A 8 -36.33 -24.12 23.33
C ALA A 8 -36.07 -25.25 22.31
N ASP A 9 -35.37 -26.29 22.77
CA ASP A 9 -35.02 -27.44 21.95
C ASP A 9 -36.24 -27.98 21.20
N ARG A 10 -36.11 -28.12 19.87
CA ARG A 10 -37.11 -28.84 19.08
C ARG A 10 -37.07 -30.32 19.46
N PRO A 11 -38.23 -30.97 19.66
CA PRO A 11 -38.26 -32.41 19.86
C PRO A 11 -37.65 -33.09 18.63
N LEU A 12 -36.73 -34.02 18.86
CA LEU A 12 -36.09 -34.80 17.80
C LEU A 12 -37.14 -35.60 17.01
N PRO A 13 -36.94 -35.81 15.70
CA PRO A 13 -37.83 -36.67 14.92
C PRO A 13 -37.83 -38.10 15.48
N ALA A 14 -38.97 -38.79 15.39
CA ALA A 14 -39.19 -40.09 16.02
C ALA A 14 -38.18 -41.18 15.59
N SER A 15 -37.54 -41.02 14.42
CA SER A 15 -36.46 -41.87 13.92
C SER A 15 -35.15 -41.76 14.70
N GLU A 16 -34.97 -40.67 15.47
CA GLU A 16 -33.77 -40.35 16.23
C GLU A 16 -33.95 -40.54 17.75
N THR A 17 -35.17 -40.80 18.20
CA THR A 17 -35.49 -41.18 19.60
C THR A 17 -35.58 -42.69 19.74
N SER A 18 -34.43 -43.37 19.83
CA SER A 18 -34.37 -44.78 20.23
C SER A 18 -34.56 -44.93 21.74
N GLU A 19 -35.30 -45.97 22.16
CA GLU A 19 -35.84 -46.24 23.51
C GLU A 19 -34.85 -46.39 24.69
N GLU A 20 -33.56 -46.06 24.53
CA GLU A 20 -32.59 -46.09 25.63
C GLU A 20 -31.74 -44.82 25.69
N SER A 21 -32.15 -43.88 26.55
CA SER A 21 -31.32 -43.16 27.54
C SER A 21 -31.81 -41.73 27.77
N ALA A 22 -32.29 -41.51 28.99
CA ALA A 22 -32.99 -40.32 29.47
C ALA A 22 -32.15 -39.02 29.58
N TYR A 23 -30.94 -38.94 29.03
CA TYR A 23 -30.09 -37.74 29.12
C TYR A 23 -29.12 -37.58 27.94
N LYS A 24 -29.61 -37.60 26.71
CA LYS A 24 -28.81 -37.04 25.60
C LYS A 24 -28.95 -35.51 25.64
N SER A 25 -28.28 -34.88 26.62
CA SER A 25 -28.02 -33.44 26.62
C SER A 25 -27.11 -33.15 25.44
N LYS A 26 -27.71 -32.82 24.31
CA LYS A 26 -27.01 -32.22 23.19
C LYS A 26 -27.79 -31.00 22.83
N ASN A 27 -27.25 -29.86 23.26
CA ASN A 27 -27.54 -28.52 22.79
C ASN A 27 -27.32 -28.42 21.26
N GLU A 28 -27.96 -29.26 20.45
CA GLU A 28 -27.83 -29.33 18.99
C GLU A 28 -29.18 -29.04 18.30
N THR A 29 -30.28 -29.00 19.06
CA THR A 29 -31.64 -28.73 18.56
C THR A 29 -32.15 -27.31 18.81
N HIS A 30 -31.41 -26.50 19.56
CA HIS A 30 -31.79 -25.12 19.86
C HIS A 30 -31.52 -24.23 18.62
N GLU A 31 -32.56 -23.52 18.17
CA GLU A 31 -32.42 -22.54 17.09
C GLU A 31 -32.04 -21.19 17.70
N ARG A 32 -31.01 -20.52 17.17
CA ARG A 32 -30.62 -19.17 17.60
C ARG A 32 -30.86 -18.17 16.48
N ILE A 33 -31.61 -17.11 16.78
CA ILE A 33 -31.75 -15.95 15.89
C ILE A 33 -31.03 -14.77 16.55
N LEU A 34 -30.12 -14.16 15.79
CA LEU A 34 -29.41 -12.97 16.21
C LEU A 34 -30.12 -11.72 15.69
N PHE A 35 -30.42 -10.79 16.59
CA PHE A 35 -30.97 -9.48 16.26
C PHE A 35 -29.95 -8.39 16.57
N SER A 36 -29.90 -7.37 15.71
CA SER A 36 -29.10 -6.17 15.93
C SER A 36 -29.94 -4.94 15.61
N GLU A 37 -29.95 -3.98 16.54
CA GLU A 37 -30.54 -2.65 16.31
C GLU A 37 -29.63 -1.72 15.51
N LYS A 38 -28.33 -2.04 15.44
CA LYS A 38 -27.33 -1.27 14.67
C LYS A 38 -26.94 -2.04 13.41
N PHE A 39 -26.48 -1.32 12.39
CA PHE A 39 -25.88 -1.93 11.20
C PHE A 39 -24.52 -2.54 11.54
N ALA A 40 -24.54 -3.76 12.06
CA ALA A 40 -23.37 -4.49 12.53
C ALA A 40 -23.33 -5.89 11.91
N CYS A 41 -22.17 -6.31 11.44
CA CYS A 41 -21.94 -7.67 10.98
C CYS A 41 -21.89 -8.62 12.20
N PRO A 42 -22.74 -9.66 12.24
CA PRO A 42 -22.82 -10.58 13.38
C PRO A 42 -21.60 -11.49 13.55
N VAL A 43 -20.77 -11.63 12.50
CA VAL A 43 -19.60 -12.51 12.49
C VAL A 43 -18.32 -11.74 12.79
N SER A 44 -18.13 -10.58 12.14
CA SER A 44 -16.89 -9.80 12.24
C SER A 44 -16.97 -8.64 13.25
N GLY A 45 -18.17 -8.29 13.73
CA GLY A 45 -18.36 -7.12 14.58
C GLY A 45 -18.18 -5.77 13.86
N PHE A 46 -17.95 -5.79 12.54
CA PHE A 46 -17.85 -4.57 11.73
C PHE A 46 -19.16 -3.79 11.79
N THR A 47 -19.10 -2.51 12.12
CA THR A 47 -20.27 -1.64 12.19
C THR A 47 -20.16 -0.51 11.16
N ILE A 48 -21.28 -0.15 10.57
CA ILE A 48 -21.39 1.06 9.76
C ILE A 48 -22.21 2.11 10.52
N PRO A 49 -21.90 3.40 10.33
CA PRO A 49 -22.73 4.48 10.83
C PRO A 49 -24.14 4.43 10.19
N GLU A 50 -25.08 5.17 10.76
CA GLU A 50 -26.41 5.30 10.17
C GLU A 50 -26.34 5.80 8.73
N ILE A 51 -27.13 5.16 7.85
CA ILE A 51 -27.11 5.44 6.42
C ILE A 51 -27.78 6.80 6.18
N GLU A 52 -26.94 7.82 6.01
CA GLU A 52 -27.37 9.18 5.69
C GLU A 52 -26.80 9.59 4.32
N PRO A 53 -27.49 10.46 3.56
CA PRO A 53 -27.02 10.92 2.25
C PRO A 53 -25.60 11.50 2.26
N ARG A 54 -25.17 12.10 3.37
CA ARG A 54 -23.83 12.69 3.52
C ARG A 54 -22.69 11.66 3.47
N LEU A 55 -22.93 10.40 3.82
CA LEU A 55 -21.94 9.32 3.73
C LEU A 55 -21.60 8.98 2.28
N PHE A 56 -22.46 9.32 1.33
CA PHE A 56 -22.26 9.06 -0.10
C PHE A 56 -21.75 10.30 -0.84
N SER A 57 -21.52 11.41 -0.13
CA SER A 57 -20.98 12.64 -0.72
C SER A 57 -19.47 12.65 -0.57
N PHE A 58 -18.75 12.54 -1.69
CA PHE A 58 -17.29 12.73 -1.74
C PHE A 58 -16.87 14.17 -1.42
N ASN A 59 -17.81 15.12 -1.48
CA ASN A 59 -17.60 16.52 -1.06
C ASN A 59 -17.83 16.74 0.44
N ASN A 60 -18.14 15.67 1.19
CA ASN A 60 -18.34 15.73 2.63
C ASN A 60 -17.26 14.89 3.34
N PRO A 61 -16.55 15.42 4.35
CA PRO A 61 -15.54 14.65 5.09
C PRO A 61 -16.03 13.31 5.65
N PHE A 62 -17.34 13.18 5.94
CA PHE A 62 -17.93 11.91 6.42
C PHE A 62 -18.04 10.83 5.32
N GLY A 63 -18.11 11.21 4.05
CA GLY A 63 -18.19 10.29 2.91
C GLY A 63 -16.94 10.26 2.03
N ALA A 64 -16.03 11.21 2.21
CA ALA A 64 -14.79 11.31 1.45
C ALA A 64 -13.81 10.19 1.82
N CYS A 65 -13.09 9.65 0.81
CA CYS A 65 -11.99 8.74 1.05
C CYS A 65 -10.85 9.48 1.76
N PRO A 66 -10.34 9.00 2.92
CA PRO A 66 -9.33 9.71 3.70
C PRO A 66 -7.97 9.81 3.00
N THR A 67 -7.71 8.95 2.01
CA THR A 67 -6.42 8.92 1.30
C THR A 67 -6.36 9.91 0.15
N CYS A 68 -7.49 10.22 -0.48
CA CYS A 68 -7.54 11.15 -1.63
C CYS A 68 -8.47 12.34 -1.40
N ASP A 69 -9.01 12.50 -0.18
CA ASP A 69 -9.92 13.56 0.22
C ASP A 69 -11.13 13.72 -0.72
N GLY A 70 -11.65 12.58 -1.18
CA GLY A 70 -12.79 12.56 -2.11
C GLY A 70 -12.49 12.95 -3.56
N LEU A 71 -11.23 13.26 -3.91
CA LEU A 71 -10.83 13.62 -5.28
C LEU A 71 -10.86 12.43 -6.26
N GLY A 72 -10.75 11.21 -5.75
CA GLY A 72 -10.70 9.98 -6.57
C GLY A 72 -9.42 9.79 -7.38
N SER A 73 -8.43 10.67 -7.22
CA SER A 73 -7.12 10.58 -7.86
C SER A 73 -6.01 11.06 -6.92
N GLN A 74 -4.78 10.60 -7.18
CA GLN A 74 -3.58 11.03 -6.46
C GLN A 74 -2.48 11.40 -7.45
N ARG A 75 -1.64 12.36 -7.06
CA ARG A 75 -0.46 12.71 -7.82
C ARG A 75 0.68 11.80 -7.40
N ALA A 76 1.24 11.07 -8.36
CA ALA A 76 2.42 10.25 -8.18
C ALA A 76 3.50 10.68 -9.17
N ILE A 77 4.76 10.39 -8.85
CA ILE A 77 5.87 10.56 -9.79
C ILE A 77 5.87 9.35 -10.73
N ASP A 78 5.90 9.62 -12.04
CA ASP A 78 6.02 8.61 -13.08
C ASP A 78 7.49 8.49 -13.51
N GLU A 79 8.05 7.28 -13.42
CA GLU A 79 9.44 7.00 -13.80
C GLU A 79 9.69 7.31 -15.27
N ASN A 80 8.71 7.13 -16.15
CA ASN A 80 8.82 7.44 -17.58
C ASN A 80 8.93 8.95 -17.83
N LEU A 81 8.47 9.78 -16.89
CA LEU A 81 8.65 11.22 -16.95
C LEU A 81 9.97 11.67 -16.29
N VAL A 82 10.52 10.87 -15.39
CA VAL A 82 11.86 11.09 -14.80
C VAL A 82 12.95 10.77 -15.82
N VAL A 83 12.78 9.69 -16.58
CA VAL A 83 13.66 9.27 -17.68
C VAL A 83 12.87 9.20 -18.99
N PRO A 84 12.62 10.34 -19.65
CA PRO A 84 11.80 10.40 -20.86
C PRO A 84 12.47 9.81 -22.09
N ASP A 85 13.81 9.79 -22.12
CA ASP A 85 14.61 9.14 -23.17
C ASP A 85 15.66 8.24 -22.53
N ASP A 86 15.44 6.93 -22.58
CA ASP A 86 16.33 5.91 -22.04
C ASP A 86 17.57 5.66 -22.90
N ASN A 87 17.61 6.21 -24.12
CA ASN A 87 18.75 6.15 -25.03
C ASN A 87 19.75 7.28 -24.81
N ALA A 88 19.37 8.31 -24.05
CA ALA A 88 20.26 9.38 -23.65
C ALA A 88 21.29 8.86 -22.64
N THR A 89 22.48 9.46 -22.66
CA THR A 89 23.50 9.17 -21.65
C THR A 89 23.14 9.86 -20.33
N LEU A 90 23.63 9.35 -19.21
CA LEU A 90 23.45 10.01 -17.91
C LEU A 90 24.00 11.45 -17.92
N ARG A 91 25.11 11.69 -18.64
CA ARG A 91 25.72 13.01 -18.83
C ARG A 91 24.87 13.95 -19.68
N ASP A 92 24.21 13.42 -20.72
CA ASP A 92 23.35 14.20 -21.60
C ASP A 92 21.96 14.44 -21.00
N GLY A 93 21.74 14.01 -19.76
CA GLY A 93 20.55 14.35 -18.99
C GLY A 93 19.43 13.33 -19.08
N ALA A 94 19.75 12.03 -19.20
CA ALA A 94 18.76 10.96 -19.14
C ALA A 94 17.83 11.08 -17.91
N VAL A 95 18.37 11.48 -16.76
CA VAL A 95 17.58 11.80 -15.55
C VAL A 95 17.14 13.27 -15.63
N SER A 96 15.96 13.51 -16.20
CA SER A 96 15.48 14.85 -16.57
C SER A 96 15.45 15.87 -15.41
N PRO A 97 14.99 15.51 -14.18
CA PRO A 97 14.96 16.45 -13.06
C PRO A 97 16.36 16.90 -12.61
N TRP A 98 17.39 16.07 -12.85
CA TRP A 98 18.76 16.35 -12.43
C TRP A 98 19.57 17.06 -13.53
N ALA A 99 19.24 16.80 -14.79
CA ALA A 99 19.92 17.35 -15.96
C ALA A 99 19.94 18.89 -16.00
N LYS A 100 18.89 19.54 -15.48
CA LYS A 100 18.75 21.01 -15.49
C LYS A 100 19.35 21.69 -14.25
N SER A 101 19.87 20.91 -13.31
CA SER A 101 20.49 21.48 -12.11
C SER A 101 21.85 22.08 -12.45
N THR A 102 22.11 23.29 -11.96
CA THR A 102 23.42 23.94 -12.06
C THR A 102 24.41 23.45 -11.00
N SER A 103 23.94 22.69 -10.01
CA SER A 103 24.78 22.16 -8.93
C SER A 103 25.52 20.89 -9.37
N PRO A 104 26.82 20.75 -9.06
CA PRO A 104 27.59 19.54 -9.37
C PRO A 104 27.17 18.34 -8.51
N TYR A 105 26.32 18.53 -7.52
CA TYR A 105 25.85 17.50 -6.61
C TYR A 105 25.30 16.26 -7.33
N TYR A 106 24.41 16.45 -8.32
CA TYR A 106 23.75 15.31 -8.97
C TYR A 106 24.69 14.53 -9.90
N SER A 107 25.56 15.21 -10.64
CA SER A 107 26.55 14.54 -11.48
C SER A 107 27.55 13.75 -10.64
N GLN A 108 28.02 14.33 -9.53
CA GLN A 108 28.90 13.62 -8.58
C GLN A 108 28.17 12.45 -7.89
N THR A 109 26.87 12.57 -7.63
CA THR A 109 26.07 11.48 -7.04
C THR A 109 26.00 10.30 -8.02
N LEU A 110 25.73 10.57 -9.29
CA LEU A 110 25.75 9.56 -10.35
C LEU A 110 27.13 8.93 -10.53
N GLU A 111 28.21 9.69 -10.37
CA GLU A 111 29.57 9.13 -10.38
C GLU A 111 29.85 8.22 -9.19
N ALA A 112 29.39 8.59 -7.99
CA ALA A 112 29.53 7.75 -6.80
C ALA A 112 28.76 6.43 -6.94
N LEU A 113 27.54 6.50 -7.46
CA LEU A 113 26.75 5.31 -7.82
C LEU A 113 27.46 4.47 -8.89
N GLY A 114 27.98 5.11 -9.94
CA GLY A 114 28.71 4.44 -11.02
C GLY A 114 29.92 3.64 -10.54
N LYS A 115 30.65 4.14 -9.53
CA LYS A 115 31.77 3.42 -8.90
C LYS A 115 31.35 2.13 -8.21
N VAL A 116 30.14 2.08 -7.68
CA VAL A 116 29.60 0.96 -6.90
C VAL A 116 28.89 -0.07 -7.79
N TYR A 117 28.12 0.43 -8.77
CA TYR A 117 27.28 -0.38 -9.65
C TYR A 117 27.92 -0.67 -11.03
N GLY A 118 29.10 -0.12 -11.31
CA GLY A 118 29.90 -0.47 -12.48
C GLY A 118 29.53 0.26 -13.78
N PHE A 119 29.01 1.49 -13.70
CA PHE A 119 28.66 2.31 -14.86
C PHE A 119 29.39 3.66 -14.87
N LYS A 120 29.35 4.34 -16.02
CA LYS A 120 29.90 5.67 -16.23
C LYS A 120 28.80 6.64 -16.63
N LEU A 121 29.05 7.93 -16.41
CA LEU A 121 28.15 8.99 -16.86
C LEU A 121 27.93 9.01 -18.39
N GLY A 122 28.85 8.44 -19.17
CA GLY A 122 28.73 8.36 -20.63
C GLY A 122 27.86 7.21 -21.11
N ASP A 123 27.40 6.33 -20.22
CA ASP A 123 26.57 5.18 -20.58
C ASP A 123 25.11 5.60 -20.70
N LYS A 124 24.35 4.92 -21.57
CA LYS A 124 22.92 5.15 -21.75
C LYS A 124 22.15 4.56 -20.57
N PHE A 125 21.05 5.20 -20.17
CA PHE A 125 20.26 4.73 -19.04
C PHE A 125 19.77 3.28 -19.23
N LYS A 126 19.29 2.93 -20.43
CA LYS A 126 18.82 1.58 -20.75
C LYS A 126 19.91 0.50 -20.71
N ASP A 127 21.18 0.89 -20.87
CA ASP A 127 22.31 -0.05 -20.91
C ASP A 127 22.82 -0.35 -19.48
N LEU A 128 22.33 0.37 -18.47
CA LEU A 128 22.60 0.11 -17.06
C LEU A 128 21.92 -1.17 -16.60
N SER A 129 22.50 -1.85 -15.61
CA SER A 129 21.83 -2.98 -14.95
C SER A 129 20.53 -2.53 -14.27
N GLU A 130 19.55 -3.43 -14.15
CA GLU A 130 18.29 -3.13 -13.46
C GLU A 130 18.53 -2.64 -12.03
N GLU A 131 19.51 -3.22 -11.33
CA GLU A 131 19.89 -2.79 -9.98
C GLU A 131 20.41 -1.35 -9.96
N ALA A 132 21.20 -0.95 -10.96
CA ALA A 132 21.70 0.43 -11.08
C ALA A 132 20.57 1.42 -11.41
N GLN A 133 19.66 1.05 -12.31
CA GLN A 133 18.50 1.88 -12.64
C GLN A 133 17.61 2.08 -11.40
N GLN A 134 17.34 1.00 -10.64
CA GLN A 134 16.58 1.08 -9.39
C GLN A 134 17.32 1.87 -8.31
N ALA A 135 18.65 1.75 -8.21
CA ALA A 135 19.43 2.55 -7.29
C ALA A 135 19.32 4.05 -7.57
N ILE A 136 19.26 4.45 -8.85
CA ILE A 136 19.05 5.85 -9.27
C ILE A 136 17.61 6.31 -8.96
N LEU A 137 16.59 5.49 -9.26
CA LEU A 137 15.18 5.90 -9.15
C LEU A 137 14.59 5.77 -7.73
N ARG A 138 15.03 4.76 -6.98
CA ARG A 138 14.45 4.34 -5.70
C ARG A 138 15.46 4.34 -4.55
N GLY A 139 16.74 4.62 -4.82
CA GLY A 139 17.81 4.63 -3.84
C GLY A 139 18.42 3.24 -3.60
N THR A 140 19.45 3.19 -2.76
CA THR A 140 20.31 2.01 -2.55
C THR A 140 19.84 1.10 -1.41
N GLY A 141 18.67 1.39 -0.83
CA GLY A 141 18.15 0.71 0.35
C GLY A 141 19.08 0.89 1.55
N GLU A 142 19.61 -0.22 2.06
CA GLU A 142 20.51 -0.25 3.22
C GLU A 142 21.99 -0.08 2.85
N ARG A 143 22.33 -0.10 1.55
CA ARG A 143 23.72 -0.04 1.10
C ARG A 143 24.23 1.40 1.18
N GLU A 144 25.20 1.64 2.06
CA GLU A 144 25.90 2.91 2.16
C GLU A 144 26.86 3.11 0.97
N ILE A 145 26.88 4.33 0.43
CA ILE A 145 27.77 4.74 -0.65
C ILE A 145 28.62 5.90 -0.19
N THR A 146 29.93 5.77 -0.35
CA THR A 146 30.86 6.88 -0.13
C THR A 146 30.67 7.93 -1.21
N PHE A 147 30.23 9.11 -0.82
CA PHE A 147 29.99 10.26 -1.68
C PHE A 147 30.93 11.39 -1.31
N ASN A 148 31.84 11.75 -2.22
CA ASN A 148 32.67 12.94 -2.04
C ASN A 148 32.03 14.09 -2.82
N TYR A 149 31.57 15.11 -2.12
CA TYR A 149 31.03 16.32 -2.71
C TYR A 149 32.13 17.38 -2.85
N ASP A 150 32.29 17.92 -4.05
CA ASP A 150 33.20 19.04 -4.33
C ASP A 150 32.42 20.19 -4.96
N ASP A 151 32.35 21.33 -4.27
CA ASP A 151 31.67 22.54 -4.77
C ASP A 151 32.60 23.46 -5.59
N GLY A 152 33.86 23.04 -5.81
CA GLY A 152 34.90 23.81 -6.49
C GLY A 152 35.73 24.71 -5.58
N LEU A 153 35.31 24.89 -4.32
CA LEU A 153 36.05 25.64 -3.29
C LEU A 153 36.49 24.74 -2.15
N ARG A 154 35.69 23.73 -1.81
CA ARG A 154 35.89 22.79 -0.70
C ARG A 154 35.37 21.41 -1.08
N SER A 155 36.07 20.38 -0.60
CA SER A 155 35.61 19.00 -0.69
C SER A 155 35.12 18.49 0.66
N TYR A 156 34.04 17.73 0.61
CA TYR A 156 33.35 17.10 1.72
C TYR A 156 33.24 15.60 1.41
N LYS A 157 33.33 14.75 2.43
CA LYS A 157 33.24 13.30 2.32
C LYS A 157 32.22 12.77 3.31
#